data_AF-A0A552V165-F1
#
_entry.id   AF-A0A552V165-F1
#
_cell.length_a   1.000
_cell.length_b   1.000
_cell.length_c   1.000
_cell.angle_alpha   90.00
_cell.angle_beta   90.00
_cell.angle_gamma   90.00
#
_symmetry.space_group_name_H-M   'P 1'
#
loop_
_entity.id
_entity.type
_entity.pdbx_description
1 polymer ?
#
loop_
_entity_poly.entity_id
_entity_poly.type
_entity_poly.pdbx_seq_one_letter_code
_entity_poly.pdbx_strand_id
1 'polypeptide(L)'
;MKKQSLWSKIGSILLIAKAYSRQHADSLAALEKVYIKRRPREDCREETVSTLSISRFGSVFKVHQKSYLYDDLVKEETWMATYGWQSSGHLIEIGGDRYLIFDPLHKVAYLEDSSDLKSTTLNFYNQI
;
A
#
# COMPACT_ATOMS: atom_id res chain seq x y z
N MET A 1 -36.16 7.44 -22.89
CA MET A 1 -35.06 6.56 -22.41
C MET A 1 -34.81 5.47 -23.45
N LYS A 2 -33.60 5.39 -24.05
CA LYS A 2 -33.26 4.34 -25.02
C LYS A 2 -33.17 2.98 -24.31
N LYS A 3 -33.94 1.98 -24.76
CA LYS A 3 -33.85 0.60 -24.25
C LYS A 3 -32.48 0.04 -24.64
N GLN A 4 -31.58 -0.13 -23.68
CA GLN A 4 -30.31 -0.80 -23.90
C GLN A 4 -30.56 -2.26 -24.25
N SER A 5 -29.91 -2.73 -25.32
CA SER A 5 -29.95 -4.13 -25.77
C SER A 5 -29.42 -5.06 -24.68
N LEU A 6 -29.99 -6.25 -24.55
CA LEU A 6 -29.51 -7.28 -23.61
C LEU A 6 -28.02 -7.57 -23.80
N TRP A 7 -27.56 -7.57 -25.06
CA TRP A 7 -26.16 -7.72 -25.44
C TRP A 7 -25.25 -6.59 -24.94
N SER A 8 -25.73 -5.35 -24.96
CA SER A 8 -24.98 -4.23 -24.38
C SER A 8 -24.84 -4.34 -22.87
N LYS A 9 -25.85 -4.87 -22.16
CA LYS A 9 -25.77 -5.11 -20.72
C LYS A 9 -24.78 -6.22 -20.39
N ILE A 10 -24.83 -7.32 -21.13
CA ILE A 10 -23.86 -8.43 -20.99
C ILE A 10 -22.44 -7.94 -21.24
N GLY A 11 -22.24 -7.15 -22.31
CA GLY A 11 -20.95 -6.53 -22.60
C GLY A 11 -20.44 -5.65 -21.44
N SER A 12 -21.29 -4.80 -20.88
CA SER A 12 -20.94 -3.98 -19.72
C SER A 12 -20.57 -4.79 -18.48
N ILE A 13 -21.31 -5.87 -18.18
CA ILE A 13 -21.01 -6.76 -17.04
C ILE A 13 -19.64 -7.40 -17.22
N LEU A 14 -19.32 -7.90 -18.41
CA LEU A 14 -18.01 -8.50 -18.71
C LEU A 14 -16.87 -7.49 -18.55
N LEU A 15 -17.07 -6.24 -18.97
CA LEU A 15 -16.09 -5.17 -18.79
C LEU A 15 -15.86 -4.86 -17.31
N ILE A 16 -16.91 -4.78 -16.51
CA ILE A 16 -16.82 -4.56 -15.06
C ILE A 16 -16.07 -5.71 -14.39
N ALA A 17 -16.44 -6.96 -14.70
CA ALA A 17 -15.79 -8.14 -14.14
C ALA A 17 -14.30 -8.17 -14.50
N LYS A 18 -13.94 -7.87 -15.75
CA LYS A 18 -12.55 -7.79 -16.19
C LYS A 18 -11.77 -6.69 -15.47
N ALA A 19 -12.36 -5.51 -15.30
CA ALA A 19 -11.74 -4.40 -14.57
C ALA A 19 -11.49 -4.78 -13.11
N TYR A 20 -12.48 -5.42 -12.47
CA TYR A 20 -12.39 -5.86 -11.09
C TYR A 20 -11.29 -6.91 -10.89
N SER A 21 -11.26 -7.96 -11.73
CA SER A 21 -10.20 -8.97 -11.66
C SER A 21 -8.81 -8.40 -11.91
N ARG A 22 -8.68 -7.43 -12.83
CA ARG A 22 -7.41 -6.76 -13.09
C ARG A 22 -6.96 -5.94 -11.88
N GLN A 23 -7.85 -5.16 -11.28
CA GLN A 23 -7.55 -4.39 -10.06
C GLN A 23 -7.11 -5.33 -8.93
N HIS A 24 -7.78 -6.48 -8.76
CA HIS A 24 -7.37 -7.48 -7.77
C HIS A 24 -5.95 -8.00 -8.00
N ALA A 25 -5.65 -8.37 -9.25
CA ALA A 25 -4.34 -8.89 -9.60
C ALA A 25 -3.25 -7.84 -9.39
N ASP A 26 -3.51 -6.58 -9.76
CA ASP A 26 -2.59 -5.46 -9.57
C ASP A 26 -2.37 -5.19 -8.07
N SER A 27 -3.41 -5.26 -7.23
CA SER A 27 -3.32 -5.16 -5.76
C SER A 27 -2.49 -6.27 -5.14
N LEU A 28 -2.65 -7.51 -5.59
CA LEU A 28 -1.85 -8.63 -5.10
C LEU A 28 -0.39 -8.51 -5.53
N ALA A 29 -0.14 -8.08 -6.76
CA ALA A 29 1.22 -7.83 -7.26
C ALA A 29 1.92 -6.70 -6.51
N ALA A 30 1.17 -5.70 -6.01
CA ALA A 30 1.70 -4.63 -5.17
C ALA A 30 2.26 -5.13 -3.83
N LEU A 31 1.68 -6.18 -3.25
CA LEU A 31 2.18 -6.80 -2.01
C LEU A 31 3.57 -7.44 -2.16
N GLU A 32 4.00 -7.73 -3.38
CA GLU A 32 5.32 -8.33 -3.65
C GLU A 32 6.39 -7.27 -3.95
N LYS A 33 6.05 -5.98 -3.84
CA LYS A 33 6.97 -4.87 -4.14
C LYS A 33 7.63 -4.34 -2.89
N VAL A 34 8.76 -3.68 -3.12
CA VAL A 34 9.45 -2.87 -2.12
C VAL A 34 9.14 -1.41 -2.42
N TYR A 35 8.84 -0.65 -1.39
CA TYR A 35 8.54 0.77 -1.48
C TYR A 35 9.59 1.58 -0.72
N ILE A 36 9.88 2.78 -1.20
CA ILE A 36 10.86 3.71 -0.66
C ILE A 36 10.25 5.10 -0.46
N LYS A 37 10.50 5.66 0.72
CA LYS A 37 10.24 7.05 1.04
C LYS A 37 11.59 7.73 1.22
N ARG A 38 11.82 8.79 0.45
CA ARG A 38 12.98 9.69 0.63
C ARG A 38 12.44 11.02 1.13
N ARG A 39 12.94 11.51 2.27
CA ARG A 39 12.66 12.89 2.68
C ARG A 39 13.73 13.79 2.05
N PRO A 40 13.35 14.76 1.19
CA PRO A 40 14.32 15.65 0.59
C PRO A 40 15.00 16.51 1.64
N ARG A 41 16.24 16.89 1.31
CA ARG A 41 17.15 17.70 2.09
C ARG A 41 16.71 19.17 2.05
N GLU A 42 15.63 19.52 2.74
CA GLU A 42 15.14 20.92 2.71
C GLU A 42 16.08 21.90 3.44
N ASP A 43 16.90 21.45 4.41
CA ASP A 43 17.68 22.38 5.27
C ASP A 43 19.10 21.89 5.64
N CYS A 44 19.84 21.23 4.74
CA CYS A 44 21.13 20.58 5.07
C CYS A 44 21.05 19.50 6.17
N ARG A 45 19.86 19.19 6.69
CA ARG A 45 19.60 18.08 7.60
C ARG A 45 19.44 16.78 6.84
N GLU A 46 19.77 15.74 7.56
CA GLU A 46 20.17 14.41 7.13
C GLU A 46 19.15 13.74 6.18
N GLU A 47 19.62 13.10 5.10
CA GLU A 47 18.74 12.37 4.20
C GLU A 47 18.25 11.10 4.92
N THR A 48 16.96 11.09 5.27
CA THR A 48 16.33 9.89 5.80
C THR A 48 15.67 9.11 4.67
N VAL A 49 16.12 7.87 4.49
CA VAL A 49 15.52 6.91 3.57
C VAL A 49 14.73 5.90 4.39
N SER A 50 13.49 5.61 4.03
CA SER A 50 12.74 4.51 4.65
C SER A 50 12.26 3.54 3.58
N THR A 51 12.48 2.25 3.81
CA THR A 51 12.00 1.17 2.95
C THR A 51 10.86 0.44 3.63
N LEU A 52 9.90 -0.01 2.84
CA LEU A 52 8.78 -0.82 3.27
C LEU A 52 8.73 -2.06 2.37
N SER A 53 8.74 -3.24 2.99
CA SER A 53 8.62 -4.52 2.30
C SER A 53 7.54 -5.36 2.96
N ILE A 54 6.82 -6.12 2.15
CA ILE A 54 5.75 -6.99 2.60
C ILE A 54 6.10 -8.43 2.23
N SER A 55 5.83 -9.35 3.16
CA SER A 55 5.99 -10.78 2.92
C SER A 55 4.79 -11.54 3.45
N ARG A 56 4.48 -12.67 2.84
CA ARG A 56 3.37 -13.52 3.28
C ARG A 56 3.80 -14.36 4.48
N PHE A 57 2.92 -14.50 5.47
CA PHE A 57 3.12 -15.35 6.64
C PHE A 57 1.83 -16.15 6.92
N GLY A 58 1.65 -17.23 6.17
CA GLY A 58 0.41 -18.01 6.19
C GLY A 58 -0.77 -17.24 5.55
N SER A 59 -1.82 -17.02 6.34
CA SER A 59 -3.02 -16.26 5.94
C SER A 59 -2.90 -14.75 6.16
N VAL A 60 -1.83 -14.30 6.83
CA VAL A 60 -1.56 -12.88 7.13
C VAL A 60 -0.28 -12.43 6.43
N PHE A 61 0.01 -11.14 6.54
CA PHE A 61 1.18 -10.51 5.96
C PHE A 61 2.06 -9.96 7.07
N LYS A 62 3.37 -9.99 6.85
CA LYS A 62 4.37 -9.33 7.68
C LYS A 62 4.87 -8.11 6.92
N VAL A 63 4.72 -6.94 7.52
CA VAL A 63 5.21 -5.68 6.98
C VAL A 63 6.48 -5.30 7.74
N HIS A 64 7.53 -5.02 6.99
CA HIS A 64 8.84 -4.63 7.50
C HIS A 64 9.17 -3.23 7.02
N GLN A 65 9.39 -2.33 7.97
CA GLN A 65 9.85 -0.97 7.70
C GLN A 65 11.26 -0.77 8.26
N LYS A 66 12.16 -0.26 7.44
CA LYS A 66 13.52 0.10 7.84
C LYS A 66 13.78 1.56 7.52
N SER A 67 14.29 2.31 8.48
CA SER A 67 14.70 3.70 8.28
C SER A 67 16.20 3.84 8.44
N TYR A 68 16.79 4.55 7.49
CA TYR A 68 18.22 4.76 7.36
C TYR A 68 18.52 6.25 7.42
N LEU A 69 19.64 6.57 8.05
CA LEU A 69 20.22 7.89 8.14
C LEU A 69 21.64 7.80 7.61
N TYR A 70 21.94 8.43 6.47
CA TYR A 70 23.26 8.29 5.82
C TYR A 70 23.71 6.82 5.65
N ASP A 71 22.79 5.97 5.17
CA ASP A 71 22.96 4.51 5.00
C ASP A 71 23.06 3.69 6.30
N ASP A 72 23.16 4.32 7.47
CA ASP A 72 23.10 3.63 8.76
C ASP A 72 21.65 3.32 9.15
N LEU A 73 21.37 2.06 9.49
CA LEU A 73 20.06 1.64 9.97
C LEU A 73 19.80 2.25 11.36
N VAL A 74 18.82 3.14 11.46
CA VAL A 74 18.46 3.84 12.72
C VAL A 74 17.17 3.33 13.34
N LYS A 75 16.27 2.74 12.53
CA LYS A 75 15.00 2.19 13.02
C LYS A 75 14.60 0.98 12.19
N GLU A 76 14.13 -0.07 12.87
CA GLU A 76 13.52 -1.23 12.25
C GLU A 76 12.22 -1.57 12.98
N GLU A 77 11.13 -1.67 12.22
CA GLU A 77 9.81 -2.00 12.72
C GLU A 77 9.23 -3.16 11.91
N THR A 78 8.53 -4.04 12.61
CA THR A 78 7.86 -5.18 12.00
C THR A 78 6.49 -5.34 12.63
N TRP A 79 5.46 -5.46 11.81
CA TRP A 79 4.12 -5.75 12.28
C TRP A 79 3.41 -6.76 11.37
N MET A 80 2.36 -7.37 11.93
CA MET A 80 1.51 -8.32 11.21
C MET A 80 0.27 -7.59 10.72
N ALA A 81 -0.22 -7.94 9.54
CA ALA A 81 -1.37 -7.30 8.94
C ALA A 81 -2.28 -8.26 8.17
N THR A 82 -3.57 -7.96 8.12
CA THR A 82 -4.54 -8.66 7.27
C THR A 82 -4.75 -7.91 5.97
N TYR A 83 -4.91 -8.63 4.87
CA TYR A 83 -5.23 -8.04 3.57
C TYR A 83 -6.72 -7.86 3.37
N GLY A 84 -7.11 -6.65 2.97
CA GLY A 84 -8.42 -6.34 2.45
C GLY A 84 -8.30 -5.84 1.02
N TRP A 85 -9.23 -6.24 0.15
CA TRP A 85 -9.16 -5.88 -1.27
C TRP A 85 -9.86 -4.54 -1.59
N GLN A 86 -10.67 -4.00 -0.69
CA GLN A 86 -11.33 -2.73 -0.95
C GLN A 86 -10.31 -1.62 -1.25
N SER A 87 -10.67 -0.69 -2.15
CA SER A 87 -9.85 0.47 -2.51
C SER A 87 -8.45 0.14 -3.07
N SER A 88 -8.37 -0.74 -4.08
CA SER A 88 -7.11 -1.16 -4.72
C SER A 88 -6.15 -1.94 -3.82
N GLY A 89 -6.68 -2.54 -2.74
CA GLY A 89 -5.92 -3.38 -1.82
C GLY A 89 -5.30 -2.58 -0.68
N HIS A 90 -5.38 -3.13 0.53
CA HIS A 90 -4.82 -2.54 1.73
C HIS A 90 -4.40 -3.61 2.75
N LEU A 91 -3.52 -3.24 3.67
CA LEU A 91 -3.14 -4.02 4.84
C LEU A 91 -3.53 -3.26 6.11
N ILE A 92 -4.19 -3.97 7.04
CA ILE A 92 -4.57 -3.47 8.36
C ILE A 92 -3.72 -4.16 9.40
N GLU A 93 -3.00 -3.41 10.24
CA GLU A 93 -2.24 -3.99 11.34
C GLU A 93 -3.14 -4.79 12.30
N ILE A 94 -2.64 -5.95 12.73
CA ILE A 94 -3.32 -6.79 13.73
C ILE A 94 -2.93 -6.29 15.11
N GLY A 95 -3.89 -5.71 15.84
CA GLY A 95 -3.68 -5.23 17.21
C GLY A 95 -2.94 -3.89 17.32
N GLY A 96 -2.87 -3.12 16.23
CA GLY A 96 -2.29 -1.79 16.19
C GLY A 96 -3.08 -0.86 15.26
N ASP A 97 -2.55 0.35 15.06
CA ASP A 97 -3.25 1.47 14.42
C ASP A 97 -2.58 1.93 13.12
N ARG A 98 -1.98 0.99 12.38
CA ARG A 98 -1.39 1.23 11.06
C ARG A 98 -2.26 0.68 9.94
N TYR A 99 -2.41 1.48 8.89
CA TYR A 99 -3.15 1.14 7.68
C TYR A 99 -2.32 1.46 6.44
N LEU A 100 -2.03 0.44 5.64
CA LEU A 100 -1.23 0.56 4.43
C LEU A 100 -2.13 0.39 3.20
N ILE A 101 -2.27 1.43 2.39
CA ILE A 101 -3.09 1.43 1.16
C ILE A 101 -2.18 1.39 -0.04
N PHE A 102 -2.51 0.57 -1.04
CA PHE A 102 -1.77 0.53 -2.29
C PHE A 102 -2.48 1.32 -3.39
N ASP A 103 -1.69 2.05 -4.16
CA ASP A 103 -2.08 2.57 -5.46
C ASP A 103 -1.14 1.99 -6.53
N PRO A 104 -1.49 0.80 -7.06
CA PRO A 104 -0.68 0.13 -8.08
C PRO A 104 -0.56 0.95 -9.37
N LEU A 105 -1.53 1.81 -9.68
CA LEU A 105 -1.53 2.62 -10.89
C LEU A 105 -0.42 3.68 -10.85
N HIS A 106 -0.29 4.37 -9.72
CA HIS A 106 0.74 5.38 -9.52
C HIS A 106 2.03 4.83 -8.92
N LYS A 107 2.07 3.52 -8.61
CA LYS A 107 3.20 2.84 -7.95
C LYS A 107 3.53 3.47 -6.60
N VAL A 108 2.50 3.76 -5.81
CA VAL A 108 2.63 4.39 -4.49
C VAL A 108 1.99 3.49 -3.43
N ALA A 109 2.52 3.51 -2.21
CA ALA A 109 1.87 3.01 -1.01
C ALA A 109 1.76 4.12 0.04
N TYR A 110 0.62 4.18 0.71
CA TYR A 110 0.30 5.16 1.74
C TYR A 110 0.23 4.44 3.07
N LEU A 111 1.09 4.81 4.02
CA LEU A 111 1.04 4.32 5.38
C LEU A 111 0.45 5.42 6.27
N GLU A 112 -0.77 5.19 6.71
CA GLU A 112 -1.38 5.91 7.81
C GLU A 112 -0.95 5.25 9.12
N ASP A 113 -0.36 6.02 10.02
CA ASP A 113 0.07 5.58 11.34
C ASP A 113 -0.57 6.48 12.40
N SER A 114 -1.50 5.92 13.16
CA SER A 114 -2.20 6.58 14.27
C SER A 114 -1.77 6.04 15.64
N SER A 115 -0.61 5.39 15.72
CA SER A 115 -0.10 4.82 16.98
C SER A 115 0.18 5.88 18.06
N ASP A 116 0.37 7.14 17.66
CA ASP A 116 0.38 8.27 18.58
C ASP A 116 -1.05 8.85 18.70
N LEU A 117 -1.66 8.67 19.88
CA LEU A 117 -3.02 9.15 20.19
C LEU A 117 -3.22 10.66 19.98
N LYS A 118 -2.14 11.42 19.81
CA LYS A 118 -2.19 12.88 19.57
C LYS A 118 -2.14 13.25 18.09
N SER A 119 -1.71 12.35 17.19
CA SER A 119 -1.59 12.68 15.77
C SER A 119 -1.54 11.46 14.86
N THR A 120 -2.31 11.51 13.78
CA THR A 120 -2.18 10.60 12.64
C THR A 120 -1.11 11.11 11.68
N THR A 121 -0.15 10.27 11.33
CA THR A 121 0.87 10.59 10.32
C THR A 121 0.57 9.84 9.03
N LEU A 122 0.57 10.56 7.90
CA LEU A 122 0.46 9.97 6.57
C LEU A 122 1.82 9.98 5.86
N ASN A 123 2.31 8.78 5.51
CA ASN A 123 3.59 8.59 4.86
C ASN A 123 3.42 8.00 3.46
N PHE A 124 4.05 8.62 2.47
CA PHE A 124 4.00 8.18 1.08
C PHE A 124 5.30 7.46 0.73
N TYR A 125 5.18 6.28 0.15
CA TYR A 125 6.30 5.49 -0.35
C TYR A 125 6.11 5.21 -1.84
N ASN A 126 7.17 5.36 -2.62
CA ASN A 126 7.17 5.05 -4.05
C ASN A 126 7.74 3.65 -4.27
N GLN A 127 7.19 2.90 -5.21
CA GLN A 127 7.71 1.58 -5.55
C GLN A 127 9.11 1.70 -6.17
N ILE A 128 10.00 0.78 -5.82
CA ILE A 128 11.32 0.60 -6.49
C ILE A 128 11.19 -0.41 -7.64
#